data_AF-A0A0X1KVT0-F1
#
_entry.id   AF-A0A0X1KVT0-F1
#
_cell.length_a   1.000
_cell.length_b   1.000
_cell.length_c   1.000
_cell.angle_alpha   90.00
_cell.angle_beta   90.00
_cell.angle_gamma   90.00
#
_symmetry.space_group_name_H-M   'P 1'
#
loop_
_entity.id
_entity.type
_entity.pdbx_description
1 polymer ?
#
loop_
_entity_poly.entity_id
_entity_poly.type
_entity_poly.pdbx_seq_one_letter_code
_entity_poly.pdbx_strand_id
1 'polypeptide(L)'
;MLSCFIGFSLFSTLLYAESTADISSRIINGSNANSAEWPSIVALVKRGADAYQGQFCGGSFLGGRYVLTAAHCFDSRSAASVDVIIGAYDLNNSSQGERIAAQKIYRHLSYSPSNLLNDIAIVELAQTSSLPAITLAGPATRTSLPALTPLTVAGWGITVQSKPPQFTPILQEVDVDLVSQSLCQIVMQHGISSDPNSTNFCAARLTKDSCQGDSGGPIVVKTGREQLGIVSWGDEQCAKTGTYGVYTNVSYFRDWITKHTNQLSYDQVANLGIRPLGKVSQSFTYTNLDANALTYTGNTFSSLPADFSVLSDGCSTKVTLATGESCSVEVAVDAQHYRQYQYDFELIFSYAGGSKRATSRIQLDTSPFAPSASSGGSIGWFGLLLLAPLWMRRKTA
;
A
#
# COMPACT_ATOMS: atom_id res chain seq x y z
N MET A 1 16.78 -92.43 1.20
CA MET A 1 15.33 -92.25 1.01
C MET A 1 14.94 -90.93 1.64
N LEU A 2 14.34 -90.03 0.83
CA LEU A 2 13.35 -88.97 1.16
C LEU A 2 13.64 -88.04 2.37
N SER A 3 13.50 -86.72 2.32
CA SER A 3 13.09 -85.78 1.28
C SER A 3 13.50 -84.39 1.79
N CYS A 4 13.95 -83.56 0.86
CA CYS A 4 14.31 -82.16 1.05
C CYS A 4 13.05 -81.30 1.18
N PHE A 5 12.91 -80.52 2.26
CA PHE A 5 11.97 -79.40 2.33
C PHE A 5 12.77 -78.12 2.55
N ILE A 6 12.99 -77.39 1.45
CA ILE A 6 13.54 -76.04 1.45
C ILE A 6 12.37 -75.08 1.69
N GLY A 7 12.25 -74.58 2.91
CA GLY A 7 11.36 -73.46 3.22
C GLY A 7 11.99 -72.15 2.76
N PHE A 8 11.56 -71.63 1.61
CA PHE A 8 11.88 -70.27 1.20
C PHE A 8 11.09 -69.28 2.06
N SER A 9 11.74 -68.69 3.06
CA SER A 9 11.22 -67.51 3.75
C SER A 9 11.52 -66.29 2.87
N LEU A 10 10.49 -65.81 2.15
CA LEU A 10 10.51 -64.51 1.48
C LEU A 10 10.43 -63.42 2.54
N PHE A 11 11.59 -63.01 3.07
CA PHE A 11 11.71 -61.72 3.74
C PHE A 11 11.68 -60.63 2.67
N SER A 12 10.50 -60.04 2.44
CA SER A 12 10.39 -58.77 1.73
C SER A 12 11.03 -57.68 2.59
N THR A 13 12.31 -57.40 2.33
CA THR A 13 12.95 -56.16 2.79
C THR A 13 12.31 -55.01 2.03
N LEU A 14 11.29 -54.40 2.63
CA LEU A 14 10.85 -53.05 2.28
C LEU A 14 12.04 -52.12 2.55
N LEU A 15 12.79 -51.78 1.50
CA LEU A 15 13.65 -50.62 1.47
C LEU A 15 12.76 -49.40 1.70
N TYR A 16 12.70 -48.93 2.95
CA TYR A 16 12.31 -47.55 3.22
C TYR A 16 13.37 -46.67 2.56
N ALA A 17 13.08 -46.19 1.35
CA ALA A 17 13.69 -44.96 0.89
C ALA A 17 13.17 -43.87 1.82
N GLU A 18 13.99 -43.48 2.81
CA GLU A 18 13.84 -42.19 3.45
C GLU A 18 14.05 -41.14 2.36
N SER A 19 12.94 -40.77 1.73
CA SER A 19 12.80 -39.50 1.07
C SER A 19 12.97 -38.46 2.18
N THR A 20 14.20 -37.99 2.38
CA THR A 20 14.43 -36.66 2.93
C THR A 20 13.88 -35.67 1.91
N ALA A 21 12.56 -35.51 1.91
CA ALA A 21 11.89 -34.42 1.24
C ALA A 21 12.37 -33.17 1.97
N ASP A 22 13.38 -32.54 1.38
CA ASP A 22 13.88 -31.25 1.78
C ASP A 22 12.67 -30.31 1.91
N ILE A 23 12.35 -29.89 3.15
CA ILE A 23 11.22 -29.01 3.43
C ILE A 23 11.64 -27.62 2.95
N SER A 24 11.50 -27.40 1.65
CA SER A 24 11.69 -26.13 0.97
C SER A 24 10.63 -25.14 1.46
N SER A 25 11.06 -24.18 2.29
CA SER A 25 10.34 -22.97 2.67
C SER A 25 9.84 -22.20 1.44
N ARG A 26 8.55 -21.85 1.37
CA ARG A 26 7.89 -21.15 0.25
C ARG A 26 6.79 -20.25 0.81
N ILE A 27 6.36 -19.14 0.17
CA ILE A 27 4.94 -18.66 0.29
C ILE A 27 4.06 -19.91 0.26
N ILE A 28 2.94 -20.07 0.97
CA ILE A 28 2.28 -21.39 1.02
C ILE A 28 2.07 -21.97 -0.40
N ASN A 29 2.92 -22.95 -0.75
CA ASN A 29 3.17 -23.50 -2.08
C ASN A 29 3.70 -22.58 -3.24
N GLY A 30 4.12 -21.33 -3.02
CA GLY A 30 4.89 -20.48 -3.94
C GLY A 30 6.32 -21.01 -4.21
N SER A 31 7.18 -20.23 -4.82
CA SER A 31 8.59 -20.57 -5.04
C SER A 31 9.47 -19.33 -4.94
N ASN A 32 10.77 -19.52 -4.68
CA ASN A 32 11.74 -18.45 -4.86
C ASN A 32 11.56 -17.86 -6.27
N ALA A 33 11.38 -16.55 -6.32
CA ALA A 33 11.27 -15.85 -7.59
C ALA A 33 12.62 -15.87 -8.32
N ASN A 34 12.57 -15.68 -9.63
CA ASN A 34 13.74 -15.29 -10.40
C ASN A 34 13.91 -13.77 -10.31
N SER A 35 15.03 -13.30 -9.72
CA SER A 35 15.27 -11.86 -9.54
C SER A 35 15.25 -11.07 -10.84
N ALA A 36 15.64 -11.69 -11.95
CA ALA A 36 15.66 -11.05 -13.27
C ALA A 36 14.25 -10.75 -13.82
N GLU A 37 13.22 -11.43 -13.31
CA GLU A 37 11.82 -11.25 -13.74
C GLU A 37 11.10 -10.13 -12.97
N TRP A 38 11.70 -9.67 -11.87
CA TRP A 38 11.12 -8.69 -10.95
C TRP A 38 12.05 -7.50 -10.65
N PRO A 39 12.70 -6.86 -11.65
CA PRO A 39 13.64 -5.77 -11.40
C PRO A 39 12.97 -4.53 -10.78
N SER A 40 11.65 -4.39 -10.95
CA SER A 40 10.85 -3.27 -10.45
C SER A 40 10.19 -3.53 -9.10
N ILE A 41 10.43 -4.67 -8.48
CA ILE A 41 9.89 -4.98 -7.14
C ILE A 41 10.49 -4.01 -6.11
N VAL A 42 9.70 -3.64 -5.10
CA VAL A 42 10.16 -2.73 -4.05
C VAL A 42 9.87 -3.33 -2.68
N ALA A 43 10.85 -3.31 -1.79
CA ALA A 43 10.63 -3.52 -0.37
C ALA A 43 10.50 -2.17 0.34
N LEU A 44 9.45 -1.98 1.14
CA LEU A 44 9.32 -0.85 2.05
C LEU A 44 9.89 -1.26 3.40
N VAL A 45 10.89 -0.52 3.87
CA VAL A 45 11.63 -0.82 5.10
C VAL A 45 11.65 0.37 6.05
N LYS A 46 11.70 0.11 7.35
CA LYS A 46 11.88 1.16 8.35
C LYS A 46 13.23 1.86 8.13
N ARG A 47 13.22 3.19 8.10
CA ARG A 47 14.43 3.99 7.93
C ARG A 47 15.47 3.68 9.01
N GLY A 48 16.71 3.47 8.57
CA GLY A 48 17.84 3.14 9.45
C GLY A 48 17.82 1.73 10.06
N ALA A 49 16.82 0.91 9.76
CA ALA A 49 16.81 -0.51 10.16
C ALA A 49 17.52 -1.38 9.12
N ASP A 50 17.98 -2.56 9.55
CA ASP A 50 18.30 -3.66 8.65
C ASP A 50 17.13 -3.93 7.69
N ALA A 51 17.42 -4.30 6.44
CA ALA A 51 16.40 -4.43 5.41
C ALA A 51 15.45 -5.61 5.68
N TYR A 52 15.96 -6.76 6.10
CA TYR A 52 15.15 -7.92 6.42
C TYR A 52 14.30 -7.69 7.68
N GLN A 53 14.90 -7.21 8.76
CA GLN A 53 14.16 -6.92 10.02
C GLN A 53 13.21 -5.72 9.90
N GLY A 54 13.54 -4.77 9.02
CA GLY A 54 12.82 -3.53 8.85
C GLY A 54 11.71 -3.58 7.81
N GLN A 55 11.62 -4.64 7.00
CA GLN A 55 10.61 -4.78 5.97
C GLN A 55 9.21 -4.85 6.59
N PHE A 56 8.28 -4.11 6.00
CA PHE A 56 6.90 -4.07 6.51
C PHE A 56 5.83 -4.10 5.41
N CYS A 57 6.19 -3.78 4.17
CA CYS A 57 5.32 -3.86 3.00
C CYS A 57 6.15 -4.06 1.72
N GLY A 58 5.48 -4.45 0.65
CA GLY A 58 5.98 -4.42 -0.72
C GLY A 58 5.57 -3.16 -1.47
N GLY A 59 5.98 -3.09 -2.73
CA GLY A 59 5.64 -2.03 -3.68
C GLY A 59 6.16 -2.37 -5.07
N SER A 60 5.91 -1.47 -6.01
CA SER A 60 6.47 -1.54 -7.36
C SER A 60 6.99 -0.17 -7.81
N PHE A 61 8.12 -0.17 -8.51
CA PHE A 61 8.74 1.06 -8.99
C PHE A 61 8.11 1.51 -10.30
N LEU A 62 7.64 2.75 -10.33
CA LEU A 62 6.96 3.35 -11.50
C LEU A 62 7.91 4.13 -12.42
N GLY A 63 9.19 4.26 -12.05
CA GLY A 63 10.14 5.12 -12.75
C GLY A 63 10.35 6.47 -12.07
N GLY A 64 11.50 7.09 -12.38
CA GLY A 64 11.88 8.37 -11.80
C GLY A 64 12.00 8.26 -10.28
N ARG A 65 11.06 8.86 -9.55
CA ARG A 65 11.06 8.93 -8.07
C ARG A 65 9.78 8.38 -7.44
N TYR A 66 9.07 7.48 -8.13
CA TYR A 66 7.73 7.04 -7.69
C TYR A 66 7.65 5.54 -7.46
N VAL A 67 7.09 5.17 -6.31
CA VAL A 67 6.75 3.78 -5.97
C VAL A 67 5.24 3.69 -5.73
N LEU A 68 4.61 2.67 -6.29
CA LEU A 68 3.22 2.31 -6.06
C LEU A 68 3.12 1.26 -4.95
N THR A 69 2.17 1.43 -4.04
CA THR A 69 1.95 0.52 -2.91
C THR A 69 0.53 0.72 -2.33
N ALA A 70 0.22 0.05 -1.23
CA ALA A 70 -1.05 0.18 -0.51
C ALA A 70 -1.04 1.37 0.48
N ALA A 71 -2.20 1.97 0.71
CA ALA A 71 -2.34 3.08 1.66
C ALA A 71 -2.22 2.63 3.12
N HIS A 72 -2.72 1.43 3.45
CA HIS A 72 -2.71 0.90 4.82
C HIS A 72 -1.29 0.66 5.35
N CYS A 73 -0.30 0.47 4.47
CA CYS A 73 1.12 0.40 4.82
C CYS A 73 1.61 1.63 5.61
N PHE A 74 0.87 2.74 5.55
CA PHE A 74 1.21 4.01 6.19
C PHE A 74 0.17 4.47 7.23
N ASP A 75 -0.70 3.58 7.72
CA ASP A 75 -1.66 3.94 8.77
C ASP A 75 -0.99 4.46 10.05
N SER A 76 0.22 3.96 10.35
CA SER A 76 1.02 4.34 11.52
C SER A 76 2.41 4.87 11.17
N ARG A 77 2.65 5.25 9.91
CA ARG A 77 3.98 5.64 9.41
C ARG A 77 3.91 6.91 8.58
N SER A 78 4.96 7.73 8.67
CA SER A 78 5.16 8.91 7.82
C SER A 78 6.40 8.73 6.95
N ALA A 79 6.54 9.55 5.91
CA ALA A 79 7.64 9.46 4.95
C ALA A 79 9.03 9.50 5.63
N ALA A 80 9.18 10.29 6.70
CA ALA A 80 10.44 10.42 7.44
C ALA A 80 10.91 9.11 8.10
N SER A 81 10.04 8.12 8.26
CA SER A 81 10.32 6.83 8.90
C SER A 81 10.50 5.67 7.91
N VAL A 82 10.47 5.96 6.60
CA VAL A 82 10.42 4.94 5.54
C VAL A 82 11.59 5.11 4.57
N ASP A 83 12.27 3.99 4.27
CA ASP A 83 13.07 3.84 3.07
C ASP A 83 12.39 2.83 2.14
N VAL A 84 12.73 2.89 0.86
CA VAL A 84 12.39 1.88 -0.13
C VAL A 84 13.67 1.20 -0.61
N ILE A 85 13.57 -0.05 -1.05
CA ILE A 85 14.65 -0.76 -1.75
C ILE A 85 14.11 -1.23 -3.09
N ILE A 86 14.49 -0.57 -4.18
CA ILE A 86 14.06 -0.91 -5.54
C ILE A 86 14.93 -2.04 -6.06
N GLY A 87 14.34 -3.07 -6.68
CA GLY A 87 15.04 -4.24 -7.19
C GLY A 87 15.58 -5.17 -6.09
N ALA A 88 14.95 -5.13 -4.90
CA ALA A 88 15.30 -6.02 -3.80
C ALA A 88 15.01 -7.49 -4.17
N TYR A 89 15.87 -8.41 -3.72
CA TYR A 89 15.66 -9.85 -3.87
C TYR A 89 15.93 -10.60 -2.57
N ASP A 90 17.17 -10.62 -2.11
CA ASP A 90 17.56 -11.10 -0.78
C ASP A 90 17.69 -9.90 0.16
N LEU A 91 16.78 -9.79 1.12
CA LEU A 91 16.75 -8.69 2.08
C LEU A 91 17.95 -8.70 3.05
N ASN A 92 18.71 -9.79 3.15
CA ASN A 92 19.97 -9.81 3.89
C ASN A 92 21.16 -9.33 3.05
N ASN A 93 20.98 -9.16 1.74
CA ASN A 93 22.04 -8.72 0.84
C ASN A 93 21.88 -7.24 0.47
N SER A 94 22.54 -6.37 1.23
CA SER A 94 22.51 -4.92 1.00
C SER A 94 23.16 -4.46 -0.31
N SER A 95 23.84 -5.34 -1.06
CA SER A 95 24.38 -5.01 -2.38
C SER A 95 23.34 -5.16 -3.51
N GLN A 96 22.16 -5.70 -3.21
CA GLN A 96 21.07 -5.88 -4.18
C GLN A 96 20.07 -4.73 -4.08
N GLY A 97 19.79 -4.11 -5.22
CA GLY A 97 18.85 -3.02 -5.33
C GLY A 97 19.38 -1.67 -4.84
N GLU A 98 18.52 -0.65 -4.92
CA GLU A 98 18.82 0.73 -4.53
C GLU A 98 17.97 1.13 -3.33
N ARG A 99 18.62 1.34 -2.18
CA ARG A 99 17.93 1.85 -0.97
C ARG A 99 17.82 3.37 -1.01
N ILE A 100 16.59 3.89 -1.05
CA ILE A 100 16.31 5.31 -1.18
C ILE A 100 15.30 5.76 -0.12
N ALA A 101 15.55 6.92 0.50
CA ALA A 101 14.64 7.52 1.46
C ALA A 101 13.32 7.98 0.81
N ALA A 102 12.18 7.70 1.45
CA ALA A 102 10.92 8.35 1.12
C ALA A 102 10.93 9.83 1.53
N GLN A 103 10.39 10.70 0.66
CA GLN A 103 10.25 12.13 0.90
C GLN A 103 8.79 12.53 1.14
N LYS A 104 7.86 12.07 0.29
CA LYS A 104 6.41 12.29 0.44
C LYS A 104 5.65 10.99 0.26
N ILE A 105 4.46 10.93 0.85
CA ILE A 105 3.51 9.84 0.67
C ILE A 105 2.17 10.46 0.30
N TYR A 106 1.59 9.99 -0.80
CA TYR A 106 0.26 10.37 -1.27
C TYR A 106 -0.67 9.17 -1.13
N ARG A 107 -1.64 9.24 -0.23
CA ARG A 107 -2.67 8.20 -0.06
C ARG A 107 -3.93 8.65 -0.78
N HIS A 108 -4.75 7.71 -1.24
CA HIS A 108 -6.05 8.09 -1.78
C HIS A 108 -6.87 8.81 -0.70
N LEU A 109 -7.37 10.02 -0.96
CA LEU A 109 -8.09 10.82 0.05
C LEU A 109 -9.43 10.20 0.49
N SER A 110 -9.97 9.28 -0.33
CA SER A 110 -11.13 8.43 0.01
C SER A 110 -10.74 7.04 0.54
N TYR A 111 -9.47 6.81 0.89
CA TYR A 111 -9.06 5.59 1.60
C TYR A 111 -9.80 5.49 2.92
N SER A 112 -10.31 4.30 3.22
CA SER A 112 -11.03 4.02 4.45
C SER A 112 -10.39 2.84 5.19
N PRO A 113 -9.72 3.06 6.33
CA PRO A 113 -9.04 1.98 7.06
C PRO A 113 -9.98 0.94 7.67
N SER A 114 -11.29 1.23 7.77
CA SER A 114 -12.27 0.29 8.33
C SER A 114 -12.61 -0.87 7.39
N ASN A 115 -12.45 -0.68 6.09
CA ASN A 115 -12.82 -1.66 5.07
C ASN A 115 -11.83 -1.72 3.89
N LEU A 116 -10.73 -0.98 3.97
CA LEU A 116 -9.63 -0.97 3.01
C LEU A 116 -10.07 -0.66 1.56
N LEU A 117 -11.16 0.09 1.39
CA LEU A 117 -11.51 0.63 0.07
C LEU A 117 -10.55 1.76 -0.30
N ASN A 118 -10.23 1.85 -1.60
CA ASN A 118 -9.28 2.82 -2.16
C ASN A 118 -7.89 2.71 -1.51
N ASP A 119 -7.46 1.49 -1.23
CA ASP A 119 -6.18 1.18 -0.60
C ASP A 119 -5.01 1.25 -1.60
N ILE A 120 -4.66 2.48 -1.94
CA ILE A 120 -3.59 2.83 -2.88
C ILE A 120 -2.81 4.04 -2.39
N ALA A 121 -1.50 3.99 -2.54
CA ALA A 121 -0.59 5.08 -2.23
C ALA A 121 0.57 5.17 -3.22
N ILE A 122 1.09 6.40 -3.37
CA ILE A 122 2.35 6.70 -4.04
C ILE A 122 3.36 7.14 -2.98
N VAL A 123 4.57 6.58 -3.04
CA VAL A 123 5.73 7.09 -2.32
C VAL A 123 6.58 7.89 -3.30
N GLU A 124 6.80 9.17 -3.00
CA GLU A 124 7.79 9.99 -3.69
C GLU A 124 9.14 9.86 -2.99
N LEU A 125 10.17 9.56 -3.76
CA LEU A 125 11.51 9.32 -3.29
C LEU A 125 12.33 10.62 -3.25
N ALA A 126 13.27 10.69 -2.31
CA ALA A 126 14.18 11.83 -2.15
C ALA A 126 15.07 12.07 -3.38
N GLN A 127 15.31 11.02 -4.17
CA GLN A 127 16.07 11.07 -5.42
C GLN A 127 15.48 10.08 -6.43
N THR A 128 15.78 10.29 -7.71
CA THR A 128 15.35 9.39 -8.78
C THR A 128 16.21 8.13 -8.84
N SER A 129 15.62 7.02 -9.26
CA SER A 129 16.31 5.79 -9.68
C SER A 129 16.19 5.59 -11.19
N SER A 130 17.20 5.00 -11.79
CA SER A 130 17.20 4.58 -13.20
C SER A 130 16.94 3.09 -13.39
N LEU A 131 16.60 2.36 -12.32
CA LEU A 131 16.22 0.94 -12.43
C LEU A 131 14.96 0.76 -13.29
N PRO A 132 14.72 -0.43 -13.87
CA PRO A 132 13.56 -0.68 -14.71
C PRO A 132 12.25 -0.42 -13.95
N ALA A 133 11.34 0.32 -14.57
CA ALA A 133 9.99 0.55 -14.07
C ALA A 133 9.03 -0.57 -14.49
N ILE A 134 8.01 -0.81 -13.68
CA ILE A 134 6.93 -1.74 -14.02
C ILE A 134 5.97 -1.11 -15.01
N THR A 135 5.41 -1.90 -15.92
CA THR A 135 4.30 -1.47 -16.78
C THR A 135 2.98 -1.62 -16.03
N LEU A 136 2.20 -0.55 -15.90
CA LEU A 136 0.87 -0.62 -15.30
C LEU A 136 -0.19 -1.06 -16.33
N ALA A 137 -1.12 -1.91 -15.91
CA ALA A 137 -2.26 -2.31 -16.72
C ALA A 137 -3.07 -1.09 -17.20
N GLY A 138 -3.57 -1.14 -18.44
CA GLY A 138 -4.36 -0.06 -19.02
C GLY A 138 -5.71 0.14 -18.31
N PRO A 139 -6.38 1.29 -18.49
CA PRO A 139 -7.68 1.56 -17.84
C PRO A 139 -8.78 0.53 -18.15
N ALA A 140 -8.75 -0.08 -19.35
CA ALA A 140 -9.71 -1.09 -19.77
C ALA A 140 -9.25 -2.54 -19.49
N THR A 141 -8.02 -2.75 -19.03
CA THR A 141 -7.45 -4.10 -18.91
C THR A 141 -8.25 -4.94 -17.91
N ARG A 142 -8.46 -4.48 -16.67
CA ARG A 142 -9.16 -5.27 -15.65
C ARG A 142 -10.56 -5.72 -16.09
N THR A 143 -11.34 -4.87 -16.74
CA THR A 143 -12.71 -5.21 -17.17
C THR A 143 -12.73 -6.14 -18.38
N SER A 144 -11.64 -6.21 -19.15
CA SER A 144 -11.48 -7.13 -20.29
C SER A 144 -11.04 -8.54 -19.92
N LEU A 145 -10.48 -8.74 -18.71
CA LEU A 145 -9.97 -10.04 -18.28
C LEU A 145 -11.10 -10.97 -17.83
N PRO A 146 -11.22 -12.18 -18.39
CA PRO A 146 -12.19 -13.17 -17.91
C PRO A 146 -11.78 -13.72 -16.54
N ALA A 147 -12.75 -14.26 -15.80
CA ALA A 147 -12.46 -15.08 -14.63
C ALA A 147 -11.51 -16.24 -15.02
N LEU A 148 -10.69 -16.68 -14.06
CA LEU A 148 -9.61 -17.65 -14.23
C LEU A 148 -8.44 -17.16 -15.09
N THR A 149 -8.36 -15.86 -15.41
CA THR A 149 -7.13 -15.30 -15.96
C THR A 149 -5.97 -15.54 -14.99
N PRO A 150 -4.86 -16.18 -15.42
CA PRO A 150 -3.71 -16.41 -14.57
C PRO A 150 -2.97 -15.11 -14.26
N LEU A 151 -2.72 -14.89 -12.98
CA LEU A 151 -1.98 -13.76 -12.44
C LEU A 151 -0.79 -14.27 -11.61
N THR A 152 0.22 -13.44 -11.39
CA THR A 152 1.35 -13.76 -10.52
C THR A 152 1.52 -12.67 -9.46
N VAL A 153 1.63 -13.06 -8.20
CA VAL A 153 1.94 -12.18 -7.05
C VAL A 153 3.40 -12.38 -6.68
N ALA A 154 4.09 -11.32 -6.25
CA ALA A 154 5.44 -11.40 -5.73
C ALA A 154 5.63 -10.58 -4.44
N GLY A 155 6.42 -11.11 -3.51
CA GLY A 155 6.74 -10.46 -2.25
C GLY A 155 7.49 -11.36 -1.25
N TRP A 156 7.61 -10.90 0.00
CA TRP A 156 8.36 -11.55 1.10
C TRP A 156 7.44 -12.01 2.25
N GLY A 157 6.15 -12.10 2.01
CA GLY A 157 5.14 -12.48 2.99
C GLY A 157 5.34 -13.86 3.60
N ILE A 158 4.48 -14.22 4.56
CA ILE A 158 4.58 -15.46 5.34
C ILE A 158 4.76 -16.65 4.39
N THR A 159 5.84 -17.36 4.62
CA THR A 159 6.17 -18.57 3.87
C THR A 159 5.60 -19.80 4.57
N VAL A 160 5.79 -19.91 5.88
CA VAL A 160 5.28 -21.05 6.64
C VAL A 160 4.24 -20.57 7.64
N GLN A 161 3.06 -21.19 7.60
CA GLN A 161 2.07 -21.13 8.67
C GLN A 161 2.62 -21.85 9.91
N SER A 162 3.49 -21.17 10.66
CA SER A 162 4.07 -21.63 11.93
C SER A 162 3.77 -20.66 13.06
N LYS A 163 4.06 -21.06 14.30
CA LYS A 163 4.01 -20.16 15.47
C LYS A 163 5.41 -20.13 16.11
N PRO A 164 6.20 -19.05 15.95
CA PRO A 164 5.91 -17.82 15.21
C PRO A 164 5.90 -18.03 13.68
N PRO A 165 5.22 -17.18 12.89
CA PRO A 165 5.23 -17.26 11.43
C PRO A 165 6.64 -17.07 10.88
N GLN A 166 7.01 -17.82 9.84
CA GLN A 166 8.32 -17.70 9.21
C GLN A 166 8.26 -16.87 7.93
N PHE A 167 9.13 -15.87 7.87
CA PHE A 167 9.39 -15.04 6.69
C PHE A 167 10.74 -15.42 6.11
N THR A 168 10.83 -15.46 4.78
CA THR A 168 12.11 -15.66 4.09
C THR A 168 12.69 -14.31 3.68
N PRO A 169 14.01 -14.11 3.71
CA PRO A 169 14.63 -12.92 3.15
C PRO A 169 14.62 -12.92 1.61
N ILE A 170 14.35 -14.07 0.97
CA ILE A 170 14.39 -14.25 -0.48
C ILE A 170 13.02 -13.97 -1.11
N LEU A 171 12.96 -13.10 -2.11
CA LEU A 171 11.73 -12.81 -2.84
C LEU A 171 11.04 -14.09 -3.32
N GLN A 172 9.73 -14.17 -3.08
CA GLN A 172 8.89 -15.28 -3.47
C GLN A 172 7.90 -14.84 -4.54
N GLU A 173 7.37 -15.79 -5.30
CA GLU A 173 6.24 -15.59 -6.19
C GLU A 173 5.25 -16.75 -6.16
N VAL A 174 4.01 -16.46 -6.53
CA VAL A 174 2.95 -17.45 -6.63
C VAL A 174 1.95 -17.04 -7.72
N ASP A 175 1.57 -18.01 -8.57
CA ASP A 175 0.46 -17.81 -9.49
C ASP A 175 -0.87 -17.95 -8.76
N VAL A 176 -1.85 -17.12 -9.11
CA VAL A 176 -3.25 -17.14 -8.63
C VAL A 176 -4.21 -16.88 -9.81
N ASP A 177 -5.48 -17.24 -9.65
CA ASP A 177 -6.49 -17.08 -10.70
C ASP A 177 -7.46 -15.95 -10.37
N LEU A 178 -7.77 -15.11 -11.35
CA LEU A 178 -8.75 -14.03 -11.19
C LEU A 178 -10.14 -14.59 -10.85
N VAL A 179 -10.77 -14.07 -9.80
CA VAL A 179 -12.13 -14.47 -9.38
C VAL A 179 -13.17 -13.56 -10.02
N SER A 180 -14.35 -14.12 -10.34
CA SER A 180 -15.51 -13.33 -10.76
C SER A 180 -15.82 -12.22 -9.73
N GLN A 181 -16.06 -11.00 -10.20
CA GLN A 181 -16.29 -9.88 -9.29
C GLN A 181 -17.56 -10.05 -8.42
N SER A 182 -18.62 -10.63 -8.98
CA SER A 182 -19.84 -10.92 -8.20
C SER A 182 -19.58 -11.95 -7.09
N LEU A 183 -18.74 -12.94 -7.36
CA LEU A 183 -18.35 -13.94 -6.37
C LEU A 183 -17.42 -13.34 -5.30
N CYS A 184 -16.48 -12.48 -5.72
CA CYS A 184 -15.61 -11.71 -4.83
C CYS A 184 -16.45 -10.89 -3.83
N GLN A 185 -17.47 -10.14 -4.29
CA GLN A 185 -18.37 -9.41 -3.40
C GLN A 185 -19.06 -10.35 -2.38
N ILE A 186 -19.63 -11.47 -2.85
CA ILE A 186 -20.42 -12.37 -2.00
C ILE A 186 -19.56 -12.99 -0.90
N VAL A 187 -18.35 -13.44 -1.25
CA VAL A 187 -17.44 -14.13 -0.34
C VAL A 187 -16.74 -13.16 0.59
N MET A 188 -16.17 -12.08 0.06
CA MET A 188 -15.30 -11.18 0.82
C MET A 188 -16.06 -10.02 1.49
N GLN A 189 -17.21 -9.61 0.97
CA GLN A 189 -18.03 -8.51 1.51
C GLN A 189 -17.23 -7.21 1.69
N HIS A 190 -17.24 -6.59 2.88
CA HIS A 190 -16.45 -5.39 3.22
C HIS A 190 -16.57 -4.21 2.23
N GLY A 191 -17.73 -4.06 1.60
CA GLY A 191 -17.99 -2.96 0.65
C GLY A 191 -17.39 -3.18 -0.75
N ILE A 192 -16.90 -4.38 -1.06
CA ILE A 192 -16.53 -4.78 -2.43
C ILE A 192 -17.77 -4.69 -3.33
N SER A 193 -17.62 -4.06 -4.50
CA SER A 193 -18.66 -3.98 -5.53
C SER A 193 -18.71 -5.24 -6.38
N SER A 194 -19.89 -5.62 -6.87
CA SER A 194 -20.03 -6.64 -7.94
C SER A 194 -19.62 -6.14 -9.31
N ASP A 195 -19.51 -4.82 -9.49
CA ASP A 195 -19.03 -4.22 -10.74
C ASP A 195 -17.48 -4.34 -10.83
N PRO A 196 -16.92 -5.00 -11.86
CA PRO A 196 -15.47 -5.09 -12.03
C PRO A 196 -14.79 -3.74 -12.28
N ASN A 197 -15.54 -2.70 -12.65
CA ASN A 197 -15.06 -1.31 -12.70
C ASN A 197 -15.14 -0.64 -11.32
N SER A 198 -14.44 -1.22 -10.34
CA SER A 198 -14.43 -0.74 -8.96
C SER A 198 -13.03 -0.80 -8.34
N THR A 199 -12.93 -0.34 -7.09
CA THR A 199 -11.68 -0.08 -6.37
C THR A 199 -10.79 -1.32 -6.15
N ASN A 200 -11.37 -2.53 -6.15
CA ASN A 200 -10.64 -3.76 -5.86
C ASN A 200 -11.24 -4.98 -6.59
N PHE A 201 -10.48 -6.07 -6.62
CA PHE A 201 -10.90 -7.36 -7.16
C PHE A 201 -10.29 -8.49 -6.34
N CYS A 202 -10.77 -9.72 -6.55
CA CYS A 202 -10.23 -10.90 -5.89
C CYS A 202 -9.44 -11.78 -6.85
N ALA A 203 -8.39 -12.41 -6.34
CA ALA A 203 -7.74 -13.55 -6.98
C ALA A 203 -7.52 -14.64 -5.93
N ALA A 204 -7.48 -15.88 -6.36
CA ALA A 204 -7.36 -17.01 -5.44
C ALA A 204 -6.72 -18.21 -6.13
N ARG A 205 -6.26 -19.18 -5.35
CA ARG A 205 -6.05 -20.54 -5.83
C ARG A 205 -6.60 -21.57 -4.86
N LEU A 206 -6.98 -22.72 -5.41
CA LEU A 206 -7.57 -23.84 -4.65
C LEU A 206 -6.68 -24.37 -3.49
N THR A 207 -5.38 -24.06 -3.47
CA THR A 207 -4.40 -24.53 -2.45
C THR A 207 -3.24 -23.54 -2.17
N LYS A 208 -3.26 -22.32 -2.73
CA LYS A 208 -2.16 -21.36 -2.64
C LYS A 208 -2.72 -19.95 -2.55
N ASP A 209 -2.13 -19.08 -1.74
CA ASP A 209 -2.51 -17.67 -1.72
C ASP A 209 -1.36 -16.75 -1.29
N SER A 210 -1.52 -15.44 -1.53
CA SER A 210 -0.66 -14.40 -0.96
C SER A 210 -0.86 -14.32 0.55
N CYS A 211 0.15 -13.86 1.28
CA CYS A 211 0.17 -13.95 2.75
C CYS A 211 0.50 -12.62 3.41
N GLN A 212 0.29 -12.54 4.73
CA GLN A 212 0.73 -11.40 5.54
C GLN A 212 2.20 -11.04 5.23
N GLY A 213 2.49 -9.76 4.96
CA GLY A 213 3.84 -9.28 4.62
C GLY A 213 4.08 -8.98 3.13
N ASP A 214 3.16 -9.40 2.24
CA ASP A 214 3.12 -9.00 0.83
C ASP A 214 2.34 -7.71 0.57
N SER A 215 1.66 -7.16 1.58
CA SER A 215 0.86 -5.94 1.49
C SER A 215 1.57 -4.83 0.72
N GLY A 216 0.89 -4.23 -0.25
CA GLY A 216 1.45 -3.21 -1.13
C GLY A 216 2.25 -3.75 -2.32
N GLY A 217 2.59 -5.05 -2.34
CA GLY A 217 3.28 -5.71 -3.45
C GLY A 217 2.42 -5.80 -4.72
N PRO A 218 3.04 -6.07 -5.88
CA PRO A 218 2.33 -6.17 -7.15
C PRO A 218 1.65 -7.53 -7.35
N ILE A 219 0.48 -7.50 -7.99
CA ILE A 219 -0.07 -8.64 -8.74
C ILE A 219 -0.09 -8.28 -10.23
N VAL A 220 0.52 -9.12 -11.06
CA VAL A 220 0.69 -8.89 -12.50
C VAL A 220 -0.09 -9.89 -13.33
N VAL A 221 -0.49 -9.51 -14.55
CA VAL A 221 -0.98 -10.47 -15.53
C VAL A 221 0.16 -11.41 -15.90
N LYS A 222 -0.05 -12.74 -15.79
CA LYS A 222 1.04 -13.70 -15.97
C LYS A 222 1.71 -13.57 -17.34
N THR A 223 0.90 -13.38 -18.39
CA THR A 223 1.33 -13.12 -19.76
C THR A 223 1.19 -11.62 -20.05
N GLY A 224 2.31 -10.93 -20.32
CA GLY A 224 2.35 -9.47 -20.53
C GLY A 224 2.98 -8.71 -19.37
N ARG A 225 2.90 -9.26 -18.14
CA ARG A 225 3.57 -8.76 -16.93
C ARG A 225 3.13 -7.36 -16.50
N GLU A 226 2.03 -6.85 -17.03
CA GLU A 226 1.46 -5.59 -16.58
C GLU A 226 0.90 -5.74 -15.17
N GLN A 227 1.20 -4.78 -14.29
CA GLN A 227 0.66 -4.75 -12.94
C GLN A 227 -0.84 -4.44 -13.00
N LEU A 228 -1.65 -5.44 -12.64
CA LEU A 228 -3.10 -5.36 -12.60
C LEU A 228 -3.60 -4.83 -11.25
N GLY A 229 -2.86 -5.10 -10.19
CA GLY A 229 -3.29 -4.76 -8.85
C GLY A 229 -2.16 -4.60 -7.83
N ILE A 230 -2.59 -4.31 -6.60
CA ILE A 230 -1.76 -4.12 -5.42
C ILE A 230 -2.32 -5.02 -4.32
N VAL A 231 -1.48 -5.83 -3.67
CA VAL A 231 -1.90 -6.68 -2.55
C VAL A 231 -2.47 -5.78 -1.43
N SER A 232 -3.71 -6.03 -1.02
CA SER A 232 -4.40 -5.22 0.00
C SER A 232 -4.68 -6.05 1.27
N TRP A 233 -5.57 -7.04 1.21
CA TRP A 233 -5.96 -7.87 2.37
C TRP A 233 -6.57 -9.22 1.92
N GLY A 234 -7.14 -9.99 2.86
CA GLY A 234 -8.02 -11.14 2.55
C GLY A 234 -7.48 -12.49 3.01
N ASP A 235 -6.16 -12.68 2.93
CA ASP A 235 -5.50 -13.96 3.27
C ASP A 235 -4.60 -13.88 4.49
N GLU A 236 -5.12 -13.27 5.56
CA GLU A 236 -4.48 -13.26 6.88
C GLU A 236 -4.23 -14.68 7.43
N GLN A 237 -4.89 -15.70 6.87
CA GLN A 237 -4.65 -17.12 7.17
C GLN A 237 -4.19 -17.93 5.94
N CYS A 238 -3.56 -17.28 4.96
CA CYS A 238 -2.75 -17.89 3.89
C CYS A 238 -3.35 -19.17 3.27
N ALA A 239 -4.23 -19.04 2.28
CA ALA A 239 -4.93 -20.18 1.65
C ALA A 239 -5.93 -20.91 2.58
N LYS A 240 -6.64 -20.15 3.43
CA LYS A 240 -7.79 -20.70 4.16
C LYS A 240 -8.91 -21.01 3.16
N THR A 241 -9.45 -22.23 3.22
CA THR A 241 -10.62 -22.60 2.42
C THR A 241 -11.78 -21.62 2.68
N GLY A 242 -12.28 -20.99 1.62
CA GLY A 242 -13.45 -20.11 1.68
C GLY A 242 -13.17 -18.61 1.80
N THR A 243 -11.93 -18.16 1.60
CA THR A 243 -11.56 -16.74 1.42
C THR A 243 -10.74 -16.55 0.14
N TYR A 244 -10.58 -15.30 -0.30
CA TYR A 244 -9.78 -14.91 -1.45
C TYR A 244 -8.86 -13.75 -1.08
N GLY A 245 -7.74 -13.62 -1.79
CA GLY A 245 -6.91 -12.42 -1.74
C GLY A 245 -7.62 -11.26 -2.42
N VAL A 246 -7.60 -10.09 -1.78
CA VAL A 246 -8.19 -8.85 -2.29
C VAL A 246 -7.08 -7.90 -2.69
N TYR A 247 -7.19 -7.39 -3.92
CA TYR A 247 -6.18 -6.57 -4.57
C TYR A 247 -6.80 -5.26 -5.05
N THR A 248 -6.15 -4.14 -4.77
CA THR A 248 -6.56 -2.83 -5.28
C THR A 248 -6.41 -2.79 -6.80
N ASN A 249 -7.41 -2.28 -7.50
CA ASN A 249 -7.51 -2.31 -8.96
C ASN A 249 -6.72 -1.17 -9.62
N VAL A 250 -5.56 -1.47 -10.22
CA VAL A 250 -4.70 -0.45 -10.86
C VAL A 250 -5.38 0.17 -12.08
N SER A 251 -6.13 -0.60 -12.88
CA SER A 251 -6.84 -0.09 -14.05
C SER A 251 -7.83 1.03 -13.67
N TYR A 252 -8.53 0.87 -12.55
CA TYR A 252 -9.47 1.88 -12.04
C TYR A 252 -8.78 3.17 -11.58
N PHE A 253 -7.55 3.07 -11.06
CA PHE A 253 -6.82 4.20 -10.47
C PHE A 253 -5.82 4.88 -11.40
N ARG A 254 -5.80 4.58 -12.71
CA ARG A 254 -4.79 5.13 -13.64
C ARG A 254 -4.70 6.65 -13.64
N ASP A 255 -5.83 7.36 -13.58
CA ASP A 255 -5.85 8.82 -13.54
C ASP A 255 -5.35 9.34 -12.19
N TRP A 256 -5.72 8.67 -11.10
CA TRP A 256 -5.23 8.99 -9.76
C TRP A 256 -3.71 8.80 -9.66
N ILE A 257 -3.18 7.69 -10.18
CA ILE A 257 -1.73 7.42 -10.22
C ILE A 257 -1.02 8.52 -11.02
N THR A 258 -1.55 8.87 -12.20
CA THR A 258 -1.00 9.94 -13.05
C THR A 258 -0.99 11.28 -12.32
N LYS A 259 -2.05 11.62 -11.60
CA LYS A 259 -2.13 12.85 -10.80
C LYS A 259 -1.05 12.94 -9.71
N HIS A 260 -0.66 11.82 -9.10
CA HIS A 260 0.30 11.80 -7.98
C HIS A 260 1.72 11.40 -8.39
N THR A 261 1.97 11.24 -9.69
CA THR A 261 3.30 10.99 -10.29
C THR A 261 3.71 12.10 -11.27
N ASN A 262 3.06 13.26 -11.18
CA ASN A 262 3.17 14.36 -12.14
C ASN A 262 4.25 15.41 -11.82
N GLN A 263 5.25 15.09 -10.98
CA GLN A 263 6.34 16.02 -10.61
C GLN A 263 5.87 17.30 -9.90
N LEU A 264 4.69 17.30 -9.27
CA LEU A 264 4.28 18.31 -8.30
C LEU A 264 4.39 17.69 -6.89
N SER A 265 5.43 18.06 -6.14
CA SER A 265 5.63 17.57 -4.77
C SER A 265 4.90 18.46 -3.78
N TYR A 266 4.11 17.88 -2.87
CA TYR A 266 3.39 18.68 -1.88
C TYR A 266 3.05 17.95 -0.58
N ASP A 267 2.71 18.71 0.45
CA ASP A 267 2.13 18.17 1.69
C ASP A 267 0.68 17.76 1.45
N GLN A 268 0.37 16.46 1.40
CA GLN A 268 -0.98 16.02 1.07
C GLN A 268 -1.93 16.08 2.27
N VAL A 269 -1.55 15.52 3.41
CA VAL A 269 -2.43 15.43 4.58
C VAL A 269 -1.69 15.92 5.82
N ALA A 270 -2.25 16.93 6.47
CA ALA A 270 -1.88 17.31 7.82
C ALA A 270 -2.96 16.82 8.79
N ASN A 271 -2.71 15.66 9.40
CA ASN A 271 -3.52 15.14 10.49
C ASN A 271 -2.97 15.65 11.82
N LEU A 272 -3.69 16.60 12.41
CA LEU A 272 -3.31 17.24 13.67
C LEU A 272 -3.76 16.43 14.90
N GLY A 273 -4.49 15.33 14.69
CA GLY A 273 -5.00 14.45 15.73
C GLY A 273 -6.01 15.16 16.63
N ILE A 274 -6.01 14.79 17.92
CA ILE A 274 -6.87 15.40 18.92
C ILE A 274 -6.35 16.78 19.28
N ARG A 275 -7.21 17.80 19.16
CA ARG A 275 -6.91 19.20 19.50
C ARG A 275 -7.98 19.80 20.42
N PRO A 276 -7.63 20.79 21.27
CA PRO A 276 -8.63 21.57 21.98
C PRO A 276 -9.43 22.43 21.00
N LEU A 277 -10.56 22.98 21.47
CA LEU A 277 -11.30 24.00 20.72
C LEU A 277 -10.42 25.24 20.50
N GLY A 278 -10.70 25.97 19.42
CA GLY A 278 -10.01 27.19 19.03
C GLY A 278 -9.38 27.10 17.65
N LYS A 279 -8.63 28.16 17.31
CA LYS A 279 -8.01 28.31 16.00
C LYS A 279 -6.69 27.56 15.93
N VAL A 280 -6.56 26.67 14.94
CA VAL A 280 -5.33 25.92 14.68
C VAL A 280 -4.88 26.23 13.25
N SER A 281 -3.61 26.60 13.06
CA SER A 281 -3.02 26.83 11.74
C SER A 281 -2.08 25.70 11.33
N GLN A 282 -1.89 25.56 10.01
CA GLN A 282 -0.96 24.62 9.40
C GLN A 282 -0.49 25.17 8.06
N SER A 283 0.82 25.05 7.81
CA SER A 283 1.42 25.37 6.51
C SER A 283 1.50 24.14 5.62
N PHE A 284 1.25 24.32 4.33
CA PHE A 284 1.37 23.33 3.26
C PHE A 284 2.30 23.87 2.19
N THR A 285 3.31 23.10 1.81
CA THR A 285 4.31 23.49 0.81
C THR A 285 4.11 22.70 -0.49
N TYR A 286 4.23 23.41 -1.61
CA TYR A 286 4.09 22.89 -2.98
C TYR A 286 5.36 23.21 -3.75
N THR A 287 5.95 22.22 -4.39
CA THR A 287 7.25 22.32 -5.07
C THR A 287 7.16 21.77 -6.48
N ASN A 288 7.64 22.54 -7.45
CA ASN A 288 7.73 22.09 -8.83
C ASN A 288 8.99 21.23 -9.03
N LEU A 289 8.83 19.95 -9.34
CA LEU A 289 9.94 19.07 -9.71
C LEU A 289 10.07 18.89 -11.24
N ASP A 290 9.17 19.51 -12.01
CA ASP A 290 9.19 19.47 -13.46
C ASP A 290 10.23 20.44 -14.04
N ALA A 291 10.72 20.13 -15.24
CA ALA A 291 11.59 21.02 -16.00
C ALA A 291 10.84 22.27 -16.50
N ASN A 292 9.53 22.15 -16.74
CA ASN A 292 8.71 23.29 -17.15
C ASN A 292 8.21 24.07 -15.93
N ALA A 293 8.17 25.39 -16.06
CA ALA A 293 7.57 26.25 -15.04
C ALA A 293 6.07 25.96 -14.85
N LEU A 294 5.62 26.04 -13.60
CA LEU A 294 4.21 25.93 -13.22
C LEU A 294 3.67 27.31 -12.86
N THR A 295 2.52 27.69 -13.43
CA THR A 295 1.83 28.93 -13.08
C THR A 295 0.60 28.60 -12.25
N TYR A 296 0.51 29.13 -11.04
CA TYR A 296 -0.67 29.06 -10.19
C TYR A 296 -1.84 29.79 -10.84
N THR A 297 -2.95 29.07 -11.08
CA THR A 297 -4.10 29.58 -11.84
C THR A 297 -5.43 29.47 -11.11
N GLY A 298 -5.49 28.78 -9.98
CA GLY A 298 -6.72 28.73 -9.20
C GLY A 298 -6.64 27.85 -7.97
N ASN A 299 -7.73 27.89 -7.19
CA ASN A 299 -7.91 27.08 -6.00
C ASN A 299 -9.40 26.78 -5.76
N THR A 300 -9.69 25.95 -4.76
CA THR A 300 -11.05 25.65 -4.31
C THR A 300 -11.34 26.17 -2.89
N PHE A 301 -10.64 27.22 -2.43
CA PHE A 301 -10.86 27.73 -1.07
C PHE A 301 -12.29 28.25 -0.87
N SER A 302 -12.88 28.83 -1.91
CA SER A 302 -14.24 29.41 -1.86
C SER A 302 -15.36 28.40 -1.64
N SER A 303 -15.12 27.10 -1.85
CA SER A 303 -16.11 26.04 -1.59
C SER A 303 -16.11 25.56 -0.13
N LEU A 304 -15.14 25.99 0.68
CA LEU A 304 -15.01 25.55 2.07
C LEU A 304 -15.84 26.43 3.04
N PRO A 305 -16.30 25.86 4.17
CA PRO A 305 -17.14 26.58 5.12
C PRO A 305 -16.35 27.64 5.91
N ALA A 306 -17.08 28.52 6.61
CA ALA A 306 -16.51 29.65 7.36
C ALA A 306 -15.50 29.26 8.45
N ASP A 307 -15.59 28.05 9.00
CA ASP A 307 -14.62 27.52 9.97
C ASP A 307 -13.22 27.34 9.34
N PHE A 308 -13.10 27.29 8.01
CA PHE A 308 -11.83 27.25 7.28
C PHE A 308 -11.43 28.65 6.80
N SER A 309 -10.16 29.01 6.97
CA SER A 309 -9.60 30.28 6.50
C SER A 309 -8.20 30.11 5.95
N VAL A 310 -7.85 30.92 4.95
CA VAL A 310 -6.47 31.03 4.44
C VAL A 310 -5.82 32.22 5.12
N LEU A 311 -4.78 31.97 5.91
CA LEU A 311 -4.02 33.02 6.61
C LEU A 311 -3.00 33.68 5.68
N SER A 312 -2.37 32.87 4.82
CA SER A 312 -1.40 33.33 3.83
C SER A 312 -1.40 32.42 2.62
N ASP A 313 -1.34 33.01 1.42
CA ASP A 313 -1.20 32.29 0.15
C ASP A 313 0.06 32.77 -0.57
N GLY A 314 1.20 32.17 -0.24
CA GLY A 314 2.46 32.45 -0.90
C GLY A 314 2.50 31.99 -2.36
N CYS A 315 1.62 31.07 -2.77
CA CYS A 315 1.50 30.63 -4.16
C CYS A 315 0.87 31.72 -5.03
N SER A 316 -0.11 32.46 -4.50
CA SER A 316 -0.66 33.66 -5.16
C SER A 316 0.34 34.81 -5.27
N THR A 317 1.30 34.89 -4.34
CA THR A 317 2.34 35.93 -4.34
C THR A 317 3.44 35.60 -5.35
N LYS A 318 3.92 34.34 -5.37
CA LYS A 318 4.95 33.91 -6.33
C LYS A 318 4.41 33.77 -7.74
N VAL A 319 3.15 33.31 -7.89
CA VAL A 319 2.43 33.03 -9.14
C VAL A 319 3.07 31.95 -10.00
N THR A 320 4.36 32.05 -10.32
CA THR A 320 5.11 31.08 -11.12
C THR A 320 6.15 30.37 -10.27
N LEU A 321 6.29 29.06 -10.46
CA LEU A 321 7.31 28.22 -9.86
C LEU A 321 8.20 27.64 -10.96
N ALA A 322 9.46 28.08 -11.01
CA ALA A 322 10.49 27.42 -11.80
C ALA A 322 10.84 26.04 -11.19
N THR A 323 11.66 25.26 -11.89
CA THR A 323 12.12 23.94 -11.42
C THR A 323 12.81 24.07 -10.06
N GLY A 324 12.39 23.27 -9.09
CA GLY A 324 12.89 23.26 -7.73
C GLY A 324 12.33 24.36 -6.82
N GLU A 325 11.54 25.30 -7.36
CA GLU A 325 10.93 26.34 -6.53
C GLU A 325 9.69 25.83 -5.78
N SER A 326 9.52 26.37 -4.57
CA SER A 326 8.38 26.09 -3.72
C SER A 326 7.57 27.36 -3.40
N CYS A 327 6.27 27.19 -3.20
CA CYS A 327 5.41 28.14 -2.50
C CYS A 327 4.70 27.44 -1.35
N SER A 328 4.21 28.21 -0.38
CA SER A 328 3.49 27.68 0.77
C SER A 328 2.18 28.41 0.98
N VAL A 329 1.16 27.68 1.42
CA VAL A 329 -0.13 28.20 1.86
C VAL A 329 -0.26 27.89 3.34
N GLU A 330 -0.60 28.89 4.15
CA GLU A 330 -0.95 28.71 5.54
C GLU A 330 -2.48 28.80 5.68
N VAL A 331 -3.07 27.71 6.15
CA VAL A 331 -4.52 27.61 6.39
C VAL A 331 -4.78 27.50 7.89
N ALA A 332 -6.00 27.83 8.31
CA ALA A 332 -6.45 27.64 9.67
C ALA A 332 -7.88 27.12 9.74
N VAL A 333 -8.14 26.34 10.79
CA VAL A 333 -9.47 25.88 11.17
C VAL A 333 -9.83 26.50 12.52
N ASP A 334 -10.95 27.21 12.57
CA ASP A 334 -11.54 27.72 13.80
C ASP A 334 -12.51 26.70 14.39
N ALA A 335 -12.00 25.81 15.23
CA ALA A 335 -12.75 24.67 15.73
C ALA A 335 -13.56 25.04 16.99
N GLN A 336 -14.81 25.44 16.80
CA GLN A 336 -15.72 25.88 17.87
C GLN A 336 -16.68 24.79 18.39
N HIS A 337 -16.69 23.61 17.77
CA HIS A 337 -17.59 22.50 18.13
C HIS A 337 -16.80 21.21 18.36
N TYR A 338 -17.29 20.32 19.23
CA TYR A 338 -16.74 18.97 19.41
C TYR A 338 -17.19 18.05 18.27
N ARG A 339 -16.31 17.87 17.29
CA ARG A 339 -16.54 17.03 16.10
C ARG A 339 -15.24 16.80 15.36
N GLN A 340 -15.29 15.92 14.37
CA GLN A 340 -14.25 15.81 13.38
C GLN A 340 -14.34 16.96 12.36
N TYR A 341 -13.18 17.50 12.03
CA TYR A 341 -12.98 18.50 10.99
C TYR A 341 -12.08 17.87 9.93
N GLN A 342 -12.55 17.86 8.68
CA GLN A 342 -11.80 17.37 7.54
C GLN A 342 -12.11 18.27 6.35
N TYR A 343 -11.11 19.03 5.90
CA TYR A 343 -11.27 19.96 4.78
C TYR A 343 -10.25 19.67 3.70
N ASP A 344 -10.76 19.40 2.50
CA ASP A 344 -9.98 19.18 1.30
C ASP A 344 -9.99 20.47 0.46
N PHE A 345 -8.81 20.93 0.08
CA PHE A 345 -8.65 22.06 -0.82
C PHE A 345 -7.67 21.70 -1.93
N GLU A 346 -7.87 22.29 -3.09
CA GLU A 346 -7.04 22.04 -4.26
C GLU A 346 -6.37 23.32 -4.73
N LEU A 347 -5.09 23.22 -5.08
CA LEU A 347 -4.36 24.23 -5.86
C LEU A 347 -4.21 23.73 -7.30
N ILE A 348 -4.45 24.62 -8.25
CA ILE A 348 -4.43 24.35 -9.68
C ILE A 348 -3.27 25.14 -10.30
N PHE A 349 -2.44 24.44 -11.06
CA PHE A 349 -1.31 25.00 -11.78
C PHE A 349 -1.42 24.69 -13.26
N SER A 350 -1.22 25.68 -14.12
CA SER A 350 -1.12 25.51 -15.56
C SER A 350 0.34 25.40 -16.00
N TYR A 351 0.58 24.63 -17.05
CA TYR A 351 1.89 24.51 -17.71
C TYR A 351 1.67 24.20 -19.21
N ALA A 352 2.74 24.19 -20.01
CA ALA A 352 2.64 24.00 -21.46
C ALA A 352 1.86 22.72 -21.88
N GLY A 353 1.91 21.66 -21.07
CA GLY A 353 1.22 20.38 -21.33
C GLY A 353 -0.19 20.25 -20.74
N GLY A 354 -0.75 21.30 -20.14
CA GLY A 354 -2.09 21.29 -19.56
C GLY A 354 -2.15 21.86 -18.14
N SER A 355 -2.72 21.10 -17.19
CA SER A 355 -2.81 21.51 -15.79
C SER A 355 -2.43 20.39 -14.82
N LYS A 356 -1.90 20.78 -13.65
CA LYS A 356 -1.63 19.92 -12.50
C LYS A 356 -2.48 20.39 -11.33
N ARG A 357 -2.92 19.43 -10.52
CA ARG A 357 -3.80 19.67 -9.37
C ARG A 357 -3.21 19.00 -8.14
N ALA A 358 -3.01 19.75 -7.07
CA ALA A 358 -2.60 19.23 -5.78
C ALA A 358 -3.76 19.35 -4.79
N THR A 359 -4.34 18.22 -4.38
CA THR A 359 -5.41 18.20 -3.37
C THR A 359 -4.80 17.89 -2.02
N SER A 360 -4.91 18.85 -1.10
CA SER A 360 -4.41 18.76 0.27
C SER A 360 -5.56 18.69 1.27
N ARG A 361 -5.31 18.10 2.43
CA ARG A 361 -6.27 17.91 3.52
C ARG A 361 -5.69 18.42 4.82
N ILE A 362 -6.44 19.25 5.53
CA ILE A 362 -6.26 19.49 6.96
C ILE A 362 -7.33 18.71 7.73
N GLN A 363 -6.92 17.97 8.76
CA GLN A 363 -7.86 17.25 9.62
C GLN A 363 -7.47 17.31 11.09
N LEU A 364 -8.48 17.42 11.95
CA LEU A 364 -8.36 17.41 13.41
C LEU A 364 -9.65 16.88 14.02
N ASP A 365 -9.55 16.37 15.24
CA ASP A 365 -10.69 15.96 16.06
C ASP A 365 -10.69 16.79 17.35
N THR A 366 -11.82 17.39 17.70
CA THR A 366 -11.95 18.17 18.94
C THR A 366 -12.66 17.36 20.02
N SER A 367 -12.03 17.28 21.19
CA SER A 367 -12.53 16.54 22.34
C SER A 367 -12.42 17.34 23.63
N PRO A 368 -13.36 17.22 24.58
CA PRO A 368 -13.25 17.84 25.90
C PRO A 368 -12.03 17.33 26.70
N PHE A 369 -11.44 16.20 26.31
CA PHE A 369 -10.26 15.61 26.93
C PHE A 369 -8.96 15.89 26.16
N ALA A 370 -8.97 16.83 25.22
CA ALA A 370 -7.76 17.18 24.49
C ALA A 370 -6.68 17.72 25.46
N PRO A 371 -5.43 17.23 25.40
CA PRO A 371 -4.35 17.76 26.23
C PRO A 371 -4.13 19.23 25.89
N SER A 372 -4.06 20.09 26.91
CA SER A 372 -3.75 21.51 26.73
C SER A 372 -2.33 21.67 26.19
N ALA A 373 -2.09 22.65 25.32
CA ALA A 373 -0.80 22.91 24.68
C ALA A 373 0.31 23.42 25.62
N SER A 374 0.16 23.25 26.94
CA SER A 374 1.05 23.78 27.96
C SER A 374 1.66 22.67 28.82
N SER A 375 2.54 21.85 28.23
CA SER A 375 3.68 21.28 28.97
C SER A 375 4.66 20.63 27.99
N GLY A 376 5.81 21.29 27.79
CA GLY A 376 6.99 20.64 27.25
C GLY A 376 7.49 19.61 28.26
N GLY A 377 7.11 18.35 28.05
CA GLY A 377 7.55 17.23 28.86
C GLY A 377 7.33 15.93 28.11
N SER A 378 8.41 15.22 27.80
CA SER A 378 8.39 13.90 27.19
C SER A 378 7.53 12.95 28.04
N ILE A 379 6.35 12.56 27.52
CA ILE A 379 5.54 11.49 28.13
C ILE A 379 5.46 10.34 27.12
N GLY A 380 6.01 9.21 27.57
CA GLY A 380 6.13 7.98 26.80
C GLY A 380 4.79 7.41 26.37
N TRP A 381 4.83 6.78 25.19
CA TRP A 381 3.76 5.99 24.62
C TRP A 381 3.42 4.81 25.53
N PHE A 382 2.36 4.91 26.33
CA PHE A 382 1.63 3.76 26.85
C PHE A 382 0.14 4.09 26.91
N GLY A 383 -0.66 3.33 26.16
CA GLY A 383 -2.12 3.27 26.34
C GLY A 383 -2.97 3.65 25.12
N LEU A 384 -2.86 2.92 24.01
CA LEU A 384 -4.00 2.71 23.12
C LEU A 384 -4.42 1.23 23.24
N LEU A 385 -5.39 0.98 24.10
CA LEU A 385 -6.12 -0.28 24.19
C LEU A 385 -7.61 0.02 23.99
N LEU A 386 -8.10 -0.39 22.81
CA LEU A 386 -9.43 -0.91 22.51
C LEU A 386 -10.65 -0.21 23.12
N LEU A 387 -11.39 0.53 22.29
CA LEU A 387 -12.85 0.58 22.37
C LEU A 387 -13.44 0.15 21.02
N ALA A 388 -13.67 -1.16 20.89
CA ALA A 388 -14.61 -1.70 19.91
C ALA A 388 -16.04 -1.57 20.45
N PRO A 389 -17.05 -1.25 19.63
CA PRO A 389 -18.44 -1.16 20.10
C PRO A 389 -19.04 -2.57 20.25
N LEU A 390 -19.35 -2.96 21.50
CA LEU A 390 -20.18 -4.12 21.81
C LEU A 390 -21.64 -3.86 21.37
N TRP A 391 -22.07 -4.50 20.28
CA TRP A 391 -23.49 -4.63 19.95
C TRP A 391 -24.08 -5.85 20.67
N MET A 392 -24.94 -5.61 21.66
CA MET A 392 -25.74 -6.64 22.33
C MET A 392 -26.80 -7.20 21.37
N ARG A 393 -26.70 -8.50 21.05
CA ARG A 393 -27.82 -9.31 20.56
C ARG A 393 -28.82 -9.52 21.70
N ARG A 394 -30.01 -8.93 21.61
CA ARG A 394 -31.19 -9.42 22.34
C ARG A 394 -31.70 -10.69 21.66
N LYS A 395 -31.67 -11.81 22.39
CA LYS A 395 -32.51 -12.98 22.11
C LYS A 395 -33.92 -12.68 22.62
N THR A 396 -34.93 -12.78 21.78
CA THR A 396 -36.31 -12.98 22.22
C THR A 396 -36.57 -14.48 22.33
N ALA A 397 -37.26 -14.85 23.41
CA ALA A 397 -37.81 -16.17 23.67
C ALA A 397 -38.94 -16.52 22.69
#